data_AF-A0AA38MI61-F1
#
_entry.id   AF-A0AA38MI61-F1
#
_cell.length_a   1.000
_cell.length_b   1.000
_cell.length_c   1.000
_cell.angle_alpha   90.00
_cell.angle_beta   90.00
_cell.angle_gamma   90.00
#
_symmetry.space_group_name_H-M   'P 1'
#
loop_
_entity.id
_entity.type
_entity.pdbx_description
1 polymer ?
#
loop_
_entity_poly.entity_id
_entity_poly.type
_entity_poly.pdbx_seq_one_letter_code
_entity_poly.pdbx_strand_id
1 'polypeptide(L)'
;MEKKFIIRNSLLTDIFEHPETRNLYKMYVLVFTGLCVHTIGKEYAATGRVTFGISFIMKGFFNLDKIIFFWLCCFVSVCAVFYVFKLWSSLRARAKGGKATVFNWLGATCLALYYVYSFKMATHAVRHFNLQVAGVFIVTLEQIRFLMKVHAFVRSKISEGPSRLSFSNYLYFLFAPTLIYRDAYPRTNSINWKFVAQCLLESISAFFAITFCAMNTYPSPERWARKFTVNDVLYDMADKIIFAPLFGMSFFFIILHSVQNLFAEILQFGDRLFYLDWWNEPNFNSWLTKWNKIVRDWLYYYVYRDFKEHVCDNVLLARLVVFLLSFGVHEWVMFCCIGGIFPYLFLTFIVMSLPLSYFQLPKNIISEVVMWVVAIVIAEVGAIVYVLEWDTLSKNPLINPTLWESFAPRFLTADCALKF
;
A
#
# COMPACT_ATOMS: atom_id res chain seq x y z
N MET A 1 13.75 -5.47 21.68
CA MET A 1 13.44 -6.91 21.62
C MET A 1 13.24 -7.32 20.18
N GLU A 2 13.69 -8.50 19.78
CA GLU A 2 13.49 -9.01 18.42
C GLU A 2 12.10 -9.63 18.20
N LYS A 3 11.60 -9.59 16.95
CA LYS A 3 10.32 -10.21 16.59
C LYS A 3 10.44 -11.72 16.71
N LYS A 4 9.61 -12.30 17.59
CA LYS A 4 9.38 -13.75 17.69
C LYS A 4 8.21 -14.13 16.80
N PHE A 5 8.48 -15.01 15.84
CA PHE A 5 7.46 -15.61 15.01
C PHE A 5 6.89 -16.83 15.73
N ILE A 6 5.57 -16.91 15.83
CA ILE A 6 4.84 -18.02 16.47
C ILE A 6 3.73 -18.49 15.55
N ILE A 7 3.36 -19.76 15.63
CA ILE A 7 2.21 -20.28 14.88
C ILE A 7 0.94 -19.69 15.51
N ARG A 8 0.17 -18.95 14.71
CA ARG A 8 -1.12 -18.38 15.11
C ARG A 8 -1.92 -17.96 13.88
N ASN A 9 -3.22 -17.91 14.05
CA ASN A 9 -4.15 -17.41 13.05
C ASN A 9 -4.10 -15.88 12.91
N SER A 10 -4.76 -15.39 11.87
CA SER A 10 -5.02 -13.96 11.72
C SER A 10 -6.18 -13.55 12.62
N LEU A 11 -6.16 -12.32 13.11
CA LEU A 11 -7.13 -11.86 14.11
C LEU A 11 -8.60 -11.99 13.65
N LEU A 12 -8.92 -11.68 12.38
CA LEU A 12 -10.30 -11.83 11.90
C LEU A 12 -10.70 -13.30 11.74
N THR A 13 -9.75 -14.20 11.46
CA THR A 13 -10.04 -15.64 11.41
C THR A 13 -10.56 -16.11 12.76
N ASP A 14 -9.85 -15.76 13.85
CA ASP A 14 -10.26 -16.12 15.21
C ASP A 14 -11.57 -15.42 15.60
N ILE A 15 -11.73 -14.14 15.25
CA ILE A 15 -12.95 -13.38 15.56
C ILE A 15 -14.17 -13.99 14.89
N PHE A 16 -14.10 -14.41 13.61
CA PHE A 16 -15.25 -14.95 12.88
C PHE A 16 -15.65 -16.39 13.29
N GLU A 17 -14.87 -17.05 14.14
CA GLU A 17 -15.28 -18.30 14.77
C GLU A 17 -16.47 -18.07 15.72
N HIS A 18 -16.55 -16.91 16.38
CA HIS A 18 -17.64 -16.57 17.27
C HIS A 18 -18.97 -16.32 16.51
N PRO A 19 -20.13 -16.83 17.01
CA PRO A 19 -21.41 -16.69 16.30
C PRO A 19 -21.87 -15.24 16.09
N GLU A 20 -21.67 -14.36 17.08
CA GLU A 20 -22.12 -12.97 17.05
C GLU A 20 -21.42 -12.14 15.96
N THR A 21 -20.10 -12.28 15.86
CA THR A 21 -19.25 -11.62 14.87
C THR A 21 -19.43 -12.23 13.47
N ARG A 22 -19.76 -13.52 13.38
CA ARG A 22 -20.16 -14.15 12.11
C ARG A 22 -21.44 -13.54 11.55
N ASN A 23 -22.35 -13.06 12.40
CA ASN A 23 -23.53 -12.33 11.92
C ASN A 23 -23.16 -10.94 11.36
N LEU A 24 -22.17 -10.25 11.93
CA LEU A 24 -21.65 -9.00 11.35
C LEU A 24 -21.05 -9.22 9.96
N TYR A 25 -20.31 -10.33 9.78
CA TYR A 25 -19.81 -10.71 8.45
C TYR A 25 -20.96 -10.92 7.45
N LYS A 26 -22.04 -11.61 7.85
CA LYS A 26 -23.23 -11.78 6.99
C LYS A 26 -23.91 -10.45 6.66
N MET A 27 -24.00 -9.53 7.61
CA MET A 27 -24.54 -8.18 7.37
C MET A 27 -23.71 -7.42 6.34
N TYR A 28 -22.39 -7.51 6.42
CA TYR A 28 -21.50 -6.92 5.41
C TYR A 28 -21.74 -7.52 4.02
N VAL A 29 -21.86 -8.85 3.92
CA VAL A 29 -22.19 -9.53 2.66
C VAL A 29 -23.55 -9.07 2.11
N LEU A 30 -24.55 -8.85 2.98
CA LEU A 30 -25.86 -8.34 2.58
C LEU A 30 -25.77 -6.90 2.04
N VAL A 31 -25.05 -6.01 2.72
CA VAL A 31 -24.83 -4.62 2.27
C VAL A 31 -24.10 -4.61 0.93
N PHE A 32 -23.07 -5.43 0.78
CA PHE A 32 -22.36 -5.59 -0.49
C PHE A 32 -23.28 -6.10 -1.61
N THR A 33 -24.11 -7.10 -1.33
CA THR A 33 -25.10 -7.61 -2.29
C THR A 33 -26.09 -6.50 -2.70
N GLY A 34 -26.55 -5.70 -1.75
CA GLY A 34 -27.37 -4.52 -2.02
C GLY A 34 -26.68 -3.50 -2.94
N LEU A 35 -25.38 -3.23 -2.72
CA LEU A 35 -24.58 -2.37 -3.60
C LEU A 35 -24.47 -2.95 -5.02
N CYS A 36 -24.29 -4.27 -5.15
CA CYS A 36 -24.24 -4.94 -6.45
C CYS A 36 -25.55 -4.72 -7.21
N VAL A 37 -26.69 -4.98 -6.56
CA VAL A 37 -28.02 -4.79 -7.15
C VAL A 37 -28.24 -3.34 -7.53
N HIS A 38 -27.88 -2.38 -6.66
CA HIS A 38 -27.99 -0.96 -6.94
C HIS A 38 -27.18 -0.55 -8.18
N THR A 39 -25.91 -0.96 -8.24
CA THR A 39 -24.99 -0.59 -9.33
C THR A 39 -25.42 -1.21 -10.66
N ILE A 40 -25.79 -2.49 -10.65
CA ILE A 40 -26.31 -3.21 -11.82
C ILE A 40 -27.61 -2.58 -12.30
N GLY A 41 -28.53 -2.26 -11.38
CA GLY A 41 -29.80 -1.62 -11.70
C GLY A 41 -29.61 -0.24 -12.33
N LYS A 42 -28.70 0.58 -11.78
CA LYS A 42 -28.33 1.89 -12.33
C LYS A 42 -27.70 1.78 -13.72
N GLU A 43 -26.79 0.82 -13.93
CA GLU A 43 -26.17 0.58 -15.24
C GLU A 43 -27.21 0.16 -16.29
N TYR A 44 -28.09 -0.78 -15.93
CA TYR A 44 -29.15 -1.24 -16.81
C TYR A 44 -30.13 -0.12 -17.18
N ALA A 45 -30.56 0.69 -16.20
CA ALA A 45 -31.45 1.82 -16.45
C ALA A 45 -30.83 2.86 -17.38
N ALA A 46 -29.52 3.10 -17.30
CA ALA A 46 -28.83 4.10 -18.11
C ALA A 46 -28.49 3.58 -19.54
N THR A 47 -28.15 2.30 -19.70
CA THR A 47 -27.57 1.78 -20.95
C THR A 47 -28.37 0.67 -21.62
N GLY A 48 -29.36 0.11 -20.93
CA GLY A 48 -30.10 -1.09 -21.36
C GLY A 48 -29.28 -2.38 -21.34
N ARG A 49 -28.06 -2.37 -20.78
CA ARG A 49 -27.15 -3.52 -20.71
C ARG A 49 -26.54 -3.65 -19.31
N VAL A 50 -26.10 -4.85 -18.95
CA VAL A 50 -25.39 -5.13 -17.68
C VAL A 50 -23.99 -5.65 -18.01
N THR A 51 -22.95 -4.98 -17.53
CA THR A 51 -21.55 -5.41 -17.73
C THR A 51 -20.89 -5.93 -16.47
N PHE A 52 -21.59 -5.91 -15.32
CA PHE A 52 -21.10 -6.36 -14.01
C PHE A 52 -19.75 -5.72 -13.62
N GLY A 53 -19.49 -4.50 -14.10
CA GLY A 53 -18.22 -3.80 -13.87
C GLY A 53 -17.01 -4.37 -14.62
N ILE A 54 -17.19 -5.40 -15.47
CA ILE A 54 -16.08 -6.03 -16.22
C ILE A 54 -15.40 -5.01 -17.13
N SER A 55 -16.18 -4.15 -17.81
CA SER A 55 -15.63 -3.08 -18.65
C SER A 55 -14.76 -2.11 -17.85
N PHE A 56 -15.17 -1.78 -16.62
CA PHE A 56 -14.41 -0.93 -15.71
C PHE A 56 -13.09 -1.61 -15.29
N ILE A 57 -13.15 -2.89 -14.93
CA ILE A 57 -11.97 -3.69 -14.58
C ILE A 57 -11.00 -3.76 -15.77
N MET A 58 -11.48 -4.10 -16.97
CA MET A 58 -10.62 -4.18 -18.15
C MET A 58 -9.92 -2.85 -18.46
N LYS A 59 -10.62 -1.71 -18.28
CA LYS A 59 -10.02 -0.38 -18.39
C LYS A 59 -8.97 -0.16 -17.31
N GLY A 60 -9.26 -0.48 -16.04
CA GLY A 60 -8.33 -0.31 -14.94
C GLY A 60 -7.03 -1.13 -15.06
N PHE A 61 -7.09 -2.29 -15.71
CA PHE A 61 -5.97 -3.22 -15.91
C PHE A 61 -5.43 -3.22 -17.34
N PHE A 62 -5.69 -2.16 -18.10
CA PHE A 62 -5.15 -2.01 -19.44
C PHE A 62 -3.61 -2.12 -19.43
N ASN A 63 -3.03 -2.79 -20.43
CA ASN A 63 -1.61 -3.16 -20.52
C ASN A 63 -1.12 -4.16 -19.44
N LEU A 64 -1.96 -5.14 -19.09
CA LEU A 64 -1.62 -6.19 -18.10
C LEU A 64 -0.35 -6.98 -18.46
N ASP A 65 -0.13 -7.24 -19.75
CA ASP A 65 1.08 -7.87 -20.29
C ASP A 65 2.35 -7.10 -19.90
N LYS A 66 2.31 -5.76 -19.99
CA LYS A 66 3.43 -4.88 -19.62
C LYS A 66 3.66 -4.84 -18.11
N ILE A 67 2.58 -4.91 -17.32
CA ILE A 67 2.64 -5.01 -15.85
C ILE A 67 3.35 -6.30 -15.45
N ILE A 68 2.95 -7.45 -16.03
CA ILE A 68 3.56 -8.75 -15.77
C ILE A 68 5.03 -8.75 -16.19
N PHE A 69 5.35 -8.21 -17.37
CA PHE A 69 6.73 -8.08 -17.83
C PHE A 69 7.59 -7.26 -16.87
N PHE A 70 7.10 -6.10 -16.43
CA PHE A 70 7.83 -5.27 -15.45
C PHE A 70 8.03 -6.01 -14.13
N TRP A 71 7.00 -6.69 -13.62
CA TRP A 71 7.08 -7.47 -12.40
C TRP A 71 8.15 -8.58 -12.50
N LEU A 72 8.21 -9.30 -13.62
CA LEU A 72 9.23 -10.32 -13.88
C LEU A 72 10.64 -9.72 -13.89
N CYS A 73 10.82 -8.55 -14.52
CA CYS A 73 12.09 -7.83 -14.50
C CYS A 73 12.51 -7.45 -13.07
N CYS A 74 11.59 -6.92 -12.25
CA CYS A 74 11.84 -6.63 -10.84
C CYS A 74 12.19 -7.90 -10.06
N PHE A 75 11.47 -9.00 -10.28
CA PHE A 75 11.71 -10.27 -9.61
C PHE A 75 13.10 -10.84 -9.94
N VAL A 76 13.48 -10.86 -11.22
CA VAL A 76 14.83 -11.27 -11.66
C VAL A 76 15.90 -10.37 -11.06
N SER A 77 15.68 -9.05 -11.06
CA SER A 77 16.59 -8.08 -10.44
C SER A 77 16.81 -8.36 -8.95
N VAL A 78 15.75 -8.62 -8.20
CA VAL A 78 15.82 -8.94 -6.76
C VAL A 78 16.53 -10.28 -6.53
N CYS A 79 16.31 -11.28 -7.38
CA CYS A 79 17.08 -12.53 -7.33
C CYS A 79 18.58 -12.29 -7.61
N ALA A 80 18.91 -11.41 -8.56
CA ALA A 80 20.30 -11.04 -8.85
C ALA A 80 20.99 -10.36 -7.66
N VAL A 81 20.27 -9.53 -6.89
CA VAL A 81 20.80 -8.90 -5.67
C VAL A 81 21.35 -9.93 -4.68
N PHE A 82 20.73 -11.10 -4.54
CA PHE A 82 21.27 -12.16 -3.68
C PHE A 82 22.69 -12.59 -4.10
N TYR A 83 22.89 -12.82 -5.40
CA TYR A 83 24.18 -13.26 -5.93
C TYR A 83 25.23 -12.15 -5.84
N VAL A 84 24.84 -10.90 -6.12
CA VAL A 84 25.70 -9.72 -5.94
C VAL A 84 26.10 -9.55 -4.47
N PHE A 85 25.16 -9.70 -3.54
CA PHE A 85 25.43 -9.64 -2.11
C PHE A 85 26.35 -10.77 -1.64
N LYS A 86 26.14 -12.00 -2.14
CA LYS A 86 27.01 -13.15 -1.84
C LYS A 86 28.44 -12.92 -2.35
N LEU A 87 28.59 -12.38 -3.56
CA LEU A 87 29.88 -11.98 -4.11
C LEU A 87 30.54 -10.91 -3.24
N TRP A 88 29.81 -9.84 -2.92
CA TRP A 88 30.29 -8.78 -2.03
C TRP A 88 30.75 -9.32 -0.68
N SER A 89 29.96 -10.18 -0.03
CA SER A 89 30.30 -10.81 1.26
C SER A 89 31.58 -11.64 1.16
N SER A 90 31.77 -12.38 0.05
CA SER A 90 32.99 -13.17 -0.19
C SER A 90 34.24 -12.31 -0.37
N LEU A 91 34.14 -11.21 -1.12
CA LEU A 91 35.24 -10.27 -1.35
C LEU A 91 35.57 -9.51 -0.06
N ARG A 92 34.53 -9.08 0.66
CA ARG A 92 34.63 -8.39 1.94
C ARG A 92 35.29 -9.25 3.02
N ALA A 93 35.04 -10.56 3.03
CA ALA A 93 35.68 -11.50 3.96
C ALA A 93 37.18 -11.70 3.67
N ARG A 94 37.60 -11.60 2.40
CA ARG A 94 39.02 -11.69 1.99
C ARG A 94 39.80 -10.39 2.23
N ALA A 95 39.10 -9.25 2.25
CA ALA A 95 39.71 -7.95 2.45
C ALA A 95 40.10 -7.72 3.93
N LYS A 96 41.33 -7.26 4.17
CA LYS A 96 41.85 -6.87 5.50
C LYS A 96 42.19 -5.37 5.53
N GLY A 97 42.19 -4.77 6.72
CA GLY A 97 42.56 -3.37 6.93
C GLY A 97 41.71 -2.39 6.11
N GLY A 98 42.31 -1.32 5.57
CA GLY A 98 41.59 -0.28 4.82
C GLY A 98 40.80 -0.78 3.59
N LYS A 99 41.21 -1.90 2.97
CA LYS A 99 40.48 -2.50 1.83
C LYS A 99 39.07 -2.96 2.22
N ALA A 100 38.90 -3.44 3.46
CA ALA A 100 37.60 -3.84 3.98
C ALA A 100 36.62 -2.67 4.06
N THR A 101 37.10 -1.50 4.48
CA THR A 101 36.30 -0.26 4.53
C THR A 101 35.88 0.20 3.14
N VAL A 102 36.77 0.10 2.15
CA VAL A 102 36.45 0.41 0.75
C VAL A 102 35.32 -0.49 0.22
N PHE A 103 35.40 -1.80 0.46
CA PHE A 103 34.32 -2.72 0.05
C PHE A 103 32.99 -2.44 0.76
N ASN A 104 33.00 -1.99 2.02
CA ASN A 104 31.79 -1.57 2.72
C ASN A 104 31.12 -0.37 2.03
N TRP A 105 31.89 0.69 1.75
CA TRP A 105 31.39 1.87 1.05
C TRP A 105 30.90 1.54 -0.36
N LEU A 106 31.66 0.74 -1.11
CA LEU A 106 31.25 0.29 -2.43
C LEU A 106 29.89 -0.44 -2.39
N GLY A 107 29.74 -1.40 -1.47
CA GLY A 107 28.47 -2.12 -1.29
C GLY A 107 27.31 -1.21 -0.93
N ALA A 108 27.53 -0.28 0.00
CA ALA A 108 26.52 0.70 0.41
C ALA A 108 26.11 1.63 -0.75
N THR A 109 27.08 2.13 -1.52
CA THR A 109 26.83 2.97 -2.69
C THR A 109 26.08 2.20 -3.78
N CYS A 110 26.48 0.96 -4.08
CA CYS A 110 25.76 0.11 -5.03
C CYS A 110 24.30 -0.11 -4.61
N LEU A 111 24.05 -0.37 -3.32
CA LEU A 111 22.69 -0.56 -2.80
C LEU A 111 21.87 0.74 -2.88
N ALA A 112 22.45 1.89 -2.56
CA ALA A 112 21.79 3.18 -2.67
C ALA A 112 21.43 3.51 -4.12
N LEU A 113 22.36 3.29 -5.06
CA LEU A 113 22.11 3.44 -6.50
C LEU A 113 21.02 2.49 -6.99
N TYR A 114 20.99 1.26 -6.50
CA TYR A 114 19.93 0.29 -6.81
C TYR A 114 18.55 0.81 -6.39
N TYR A 115 18.41 1.37 -5.19
CA TYR A 115 17.15 1.97 -4.74
C TYR A 115 16.73 3.14 -5.63
N VAL A 116 17.63 4.10 -5.88
CA VAL A 116 17.34 5.27 -6.73
C VAL A 116 16.93 4.83 -8.13
N TYR A 117 17.65 3.88 -8.73
CA TYR A 117 17.34 3.34 -10.05
C TYR A 117 15.98 2.63 -10.06
N SER A 118 15.66 1.84 -9.03
CA SER A 118 14.38 1.12 -8.94
C SER A 118 13.18 2.07 -8.89
N PHE A 119 13.24 3.14 -8.09
CA PHE A 119 12.18 4.17 -8.07
C PHE A 119 12.06 4.88 -9.43
N LYS A 120 13.20 5.28 -10.04
CA LYS A 120 13.20 5.90 -11.37
C LYS A 120 12.60 4.98 -12.44
N MET A 121 12.93 3.69 -12.41
CA MET A 121 12.42 2.71 -13.37
C MET A 121 10.93 2.46 -13.20
N ALA A 122 10.41 2.40 -11.98
CA ALA A 122 8.97 2.26 -11.75
C ALA A 122 8.20 3.46 -12.30
N THR A 123 8.64 4.69 -11.98
CA THR A 123 8.01 5.91 -12.53
C THR A 123 8.13 5.97 -14.05
N HIS A 124 9.27 5.58 -14.62
CA HIS A 124 9.45 5.52 -16.07
C HIS A 124 8.51 4.50 -16.71
N ALA A 125 8.41 3.28 -16.17
CA ALA A 125 7.54 2.22 -16.69
C ALA A 125 6.06 2.61 -16.66
N VAL A 126 5.61 3.22 -15.55
CA VAL A 126 4.24 3.74 -15.42
C VAL A 126 3.88 4.69 -16.56
N ARG A 127 4.77 5.66 -16.86
CA ARG A 127 4.54 6.66 -17.91
C ARG A 127 4.72 6.10 -19.31
N HIS A 128 5.79 5.33 -19.53
CA HIS A 128 6.12 4.79 -20.84
C HIS A 128 5.08 3.78 -21.33
N PHE A 129 4.59 2.92 -20.42
CA PHE A 129 3.54 1.95 -20.74
C PHE A 129 2.13 2.52 -20.61
N ASN A 130 1.97 3.79 -20.22
CA ASN A 130 0.69 4.45 -20.00
C ASN A 130 -0.25 3.58 -19.14
N LEU A 131 0.25 3.17 -17.97
CA LEU A 131 -0.48 2.28 -17.07
C LEU A 131 -1.66 3.01 -16.45
N GLN A 132 -2.77 2.31 -16.35
CA GLN A 132 -3.98 2.80 -15.66
C GLN A 132 -3.83 2.64 -14.15
N VAL A 133 -4.68 3.33 -13.37
CA VAL A 133 -4.53 3.47 -11.91
C VAL A 133 -4.29 2.14 -11.19
N ALA A 134 -5.05 1.09 -11.50
CA ALA A 134 -4.85 -0.22 -10.86
C ALA A 134 -3.48 -0.83 -11.21
N GLY A 135 -3.05 -0.69 -12.47
CA GLY A 135 -1.72 -1.10 -12.91
C GLY A 135 -0.57 -0.33 -12.27
N VAL A 136 -0.75 0.98 -12.05
CA VAL A 136 0.21 1.81 -11.31
C VAL A 136 0.35 1.32 -9.87
N PHE A 137 -0.76 1.04 -9.18
CA PHE A 137 -0.71 0.48 -7.83
C PHE A 137 0.03 -0.86 -7.80
N ILE A 138 -0.25 -1.78 -8.73
CA ILE A 138 0.44 -3.08 -8.78
C ILE A 138 1.96 -2.88 -8.94
N VAL A 139 2.37 -2.11 -9.95
CA VAL A 139 3.79 -1.89 -10.25
C VAL A 139 4.53 -1.22 -9.10
N THR A 140 3.97 -0.15 -8.54
CA THR A 140 4.61 0.62 -7.48
C THR A 140 4.63 -0.12 -6.14
N LEU A 141 3.51 -0.75 -5.74
CA LEU A 141 3.44 -1.48 -4.48
C LEU A 141 4.31 -2.74 -4.49
N GLU A 142 4.35 -3.50 -5.59
CA GLU A 142 5.24 -4.66 -5.70
C GLU A 142 6.72 -4.24 -5.72
N GLN A 143 7.05 -3.14 -6.40
CA GLN A 143 8.40 -2.59 -6.38
C GLN A 143 8.82 -2.17 -4.96
N ILE A 144 7.97 -1.46 -4.22
CA ILE A 144 8.23 -1.09 -2.82
C ILE A 144 8.41 -2.35 -1.96
N ARG A 145 7.51 -3.34 -2.10
CA ARG A 145 7.58 -4.62 -1.38
C ARG A 145 8.92 -5.32 -1.62
N PHE A 146 9.37 -5.39 -2.87
CA PHE A 146 10.67 -5.95 -3.21
C PHE A 146 11.84 -5.19 -2.59
N LEU A 147 11.84 -3.85 -2.64
CA LEU A 147 12.89 -3.05 -2.01
C LEU A 147 12.96 -3.24 -0.50
N MET A 148 11.81 -3.28 0.18
CA MET A 148 11.74 -3.53 1.61
C MET A 148 12.31 -4.92 1.95
N LYS A 149 12.01 -5.94 1.13
CA LYS A 149 12.57 -7.29 1.31
C LYS A 149 14.07 -7.36 1.02
N VAL A 150 14.56 -6.67 -0.02
CA VAL A 150 16.00 -6.55 -0.29
C VAL A 150 16.71 -5.92 0.89
N HIS A 151 16.20 -4.80 1.39
CA HIS A 151 16.77 -4.12 2.55
C HIS A 151 16.80 -5.04 3.78
N ALA A 152 15.68 -5.71 4.08
CA ALA A 152 15.56 -6.63 5.20
C ALA A 152 16.58 -7.77 5.14
N PHE A 153 16.77 -8.37 3.96
CA PHE A 153 17.77 -9.43 3.76
C PHE A 153 19.20 -8.91 3.95
N VAL A 154 19.57 -7.84 3.24
CA VAL A 154 20.93 -7.27 3.29
C VAL A 154 21.26 -6.85 4.71
N ARG A 155 20.37 -6.12 5.39
CA ARG A 155 20.57 -5.63 6.76
C ARG A 155 20.68 -6.77 7.78
N SER A 156 19.97 -7.88 7.57
CA SER A 156 20.01 -9.05 8.47
C SER A 156 21.24 -9.92 8.24
N LYS A 157 21.81 -9.93 7.02
CA LYS A 157 22.96 -10.77 6.64
C LYS A 157 24.29 -10.04 6.51
N ILE A 158 24.34 -8.72 6.74
CA ILE A 158 25.54 -7.89 6.55
C ILE A 158 26.76 -8.37 7.36
N SER A 159 26.54 -8.97 8.52
CA SER A 159 27.59 -9.51 9.40
C SER A 159 27.91 -10.99 9.15
N GLU A 160 27.18 -11.66 8.26
CA GLU A 160 27.35 -13.08 7.98
C GLU A 160 28.28 -13.37 6.80
N GLY A 161 29.03 -14.46 6.91
CA GLY A 161 29.88 -14.96 5.83
C GLY A 161 29.09 -15.62 4.69
N PRO A 162 29.68 -15.74 3.49
CA PRO A 162 28.98 -16.18 2.28
C PRO A 162 28.49 -17.64 2.34
N SER A 163 29.05 -18.46 3.22
CA SER A 163 28.66 -19.86 3.41
C SER A 163 27.32 -20.03 4.15
N ARG A 164 26.88 -19.01 4.88
CA ARG A 164 25.60 -19.01 5.63
C ARG A 164 24.41 -18.47 4.81
N LEU A 165 24.63 -18.13 3.54
CA LEU A 165 23.60 -17.60 2.64
C LEU A 165 22.93 -18.71 1.84
N SER A 166 21.63 -18.90 2.04
CA SER A 166 20.79 -19.85 1.28
C SER A 166 19.85 -19.11 0.33
N PHE A 167 19.96 -19.37 -0.98
CA PHE A 167 19.05 -18.79 -1.97
C PHE A 167 17.63 -19.31 -1.79
N SER A 168 17.47 -20.57 -1.37
CA SER A 168 16.14 -21.16 -1.12
C SER A 168 15.40 -20.41 0.01
N ASN A 169 16.10 -20.06 1.09
CA ASN A 169 15.49 -19.31 2.20
C ASN A 169 15.14 -17.89 1.77
N TYR A 170 16.03 -17.26 0.99
CA TYR A 170 15.77 -15.94 0.41
C TYR A 170 14.55 -15.95 -0.54
N LEU A 171 14.48 -16.92 -1.44
CA LEU A 171 13.38 -17.08 -2.38
C LEU A 171 12.05 -17.32 -1.66
N TYR A 172 12.03 -18.18 -0.64
CA TYR A 172 10.85 -18.37 0.22
C TYR A 172 10.43 -17.05 0.87
N PHE A 173 11.39 -16.29 1.43
CA PHE A 173 11.13 -14.98 2.00
C PHE A 173 10.55 -14.00 0.99
N LEU A 174 10.96 -14.02 -0.28
CA LEU A 174 10.39 -13.13 -1.31
C LEU A 174 8.88 -13.28 -1.47
N PHE A 175 8.32 -14.47 -1.23
CA PHE A 175 6.87 -14.71 -1.31
C PHE A 175 6.18 -14.73 0.05
N ALA A 176 6.92 -14.93 1.16
CA ALA A 176 6.34 -14.98 2.50
C ALA A 176 5.62 -13.66 2.87
N PRO A 177 4.48 -13.71 3.58
CA PRO A 177 3.68 -12.54 3.97
C PRO A 177 4.29 -11.82 5.20
N THR A 178 5.58 -11.50 5.11
CA THR A 178 6.31 -10.75 6.12
C THR A 178 7.45 -9.96 5.49
N LEU A 179 7.84 -8.85 6.11
CA LEU A 179 8.95 -8.02 5.65
C LEU A 179 10.19 -8.14 6.54
N ILE A 180 10.15 -8.96 7.59
CA ILE A 180 11.32 -9.24 8.44
C ILE A 180 11.97 -10.54 7.99
N TYR A 181 13.22 -10.48 7.53
CA TYR A 181 13.96 -11.65 7.08
C TYR A 181 14.39 -12.53 8.27
N ARG A 182 14.21 -13.85 8.14
CA ARG A 182 14.76 -14.90 9.02
C ARG A 182 15.12 -16.11 8.14
N ASP A 183 16.09 -16.90 8.58
CA ASP A 183 16.47 -18.12 7.84
C ASP A 183 15.43 -19.22 7.95
N ALA A 184 14.66 -19.25 9.03
CA ALA A 184 13.58 -20.18 9.25
C ALA A 184 12.38 -19.45 9.85
N TYR A 185 11.19 -19.83 9.39
CA TYR A 185 9.92 -19.36 9.91
C TYR A 185 9.14 -20.55 10.48
N PRO A 186 8.27 -20.35 11.48
CA PRO A 186 7.36 -21.39 11.91
C PRO A 186 6.46 -21.80 10.75
N ARG A 187 6.32 -23.11 10.51
CA ARG A 187 5.54 -23.65 9.39
C ARG A 187 4.36 -24.49 9.87
N THR A 188 3.27 -24.49 9.10
CA THR A 188 2.15 -25.41 9.32
C THR A 188 2.46 -26.78 8.74
N ASN A 189 1.84 -27.83 9.27
CA ASN A 189 2.11 -29.22 8.87
C ASN A 189 1.64 -29.55 7.45
N SER A 190 0.51 -28.97 7.02
CA SER A 190 -0.12 -29.24 5.73
C SER A 190 -0.84 -27.99 5.21
N ILE A 191 -1.12 -27.97 3.91
CA ILE A 191 -1.92 -26.92 3.25
C ILE A 191 -3.41 -27.29 3.35
N ASN A 192 -4.21 -26.41 3.92
CA ASN A 192 -5.67 -26.52 3.93
C ASN A 192 -6.27 -25.89 2.65
N TRP A 193 -6.47 -26.70 1.61
CA TRP A 193 -7.01 -26.25 0.33
C TRP A 193 -8.42 -25.66 0.40
N LYS A 194 -9.24 -26.06 1.40
CA LYS A 194 -10.55 -25.43 1.61
C LYS A 194 -10.39 -23.98 2.06
N PHE A 195 -9.45 -23.72 2.96
CA PHE A 195 -9.13 -22.37 3.40
C PHE A 195 -8.51 -21.53 2.27
N VAL A 196 -7.63 -22.12 1.44
CA VAL A 196 -7.11 -21.48 0.22
C VAL A 196 -8.24 -21.04 -0.71
N ALA A 197 -9.19 -21.94 -1.00
CA ALA A 197 -10.33 -21.64 -1.87
C ALA A 197 -11.24 -20.56 -1.28
N GLN A 198 -11.46 -20.60 0.04
CA GLN A 198 -12.21 -19.57 0.76
C GLN A 198 -11.54 -18.21 0.65
N CYS A 199 -10.25 -18.09 0.97
CA CYS A 199 -9.52 -16.83 0.86
C CYS A 199 -9.53 -16.28 -0.57
N LEU A 200 -9.42 -17.15 -1.58
CA LEU A 200 -9.50 -16.74 -2.98
C LEU A 200 -10.89 -16.17 -3.33
N LEU A 201 -11.97 -16.85 -2.95
CA LEU A 201 -13.34 -16.38 -3.17
C LEU A 201 -13.62 -15.06 -2.45
N GLU A 202 -13.14 -14.94 -1.21
CA GLU A 202 -13.18 -13.73 -0.40
C GLU A 202 -12.45 -12.56 -1.06
N SER A 203 -11.23 -12.79 -1.58
CA SER A 203 -10.48 -11.78 -2.32
C SER A 203 -11.19 -11.31 -3.58
N ILE A 204 -11.75 -12.25 -4.37
CA ILE A 204 -12.52 -11.92 -5.59
C ILE A 204 -13.77 -11.11 -5.23
N SER A 205 -14.52 -11.52 -4.21
CA SER A 205 -15.76 -10.86 -3.80
C SER A 205 -15.50 -9.42 -3.32
N ALA A 206 -14.50 -9.24 -2.46
CA ALA A 206 -14.12 -7.91 -2.00
C ALA A 206 -13.55 -7.04 -3.15
N PHE A 207 -12.90 -7.64 -4.16
CA PHE A 207 -12.43 -6.90 -5.34
C PHE A 207 -13.60 -6.36 -6.17
N PHE A 208 -14.68 -7.12 -6.32
CA PHE A 208 -15.93 -6.62 -6.91
C PHE A 208 -16.57 -5.52 -6.05
N ALA A 209 -16.50 -5.62 -4.72
CA ALA A 209 -16.97 -4.55 -3.80
C ALA A 209 -16.24 -3.23 -4.05
N ILE A 210 -14.91 -3.27 -4.11
CA ILE A 210 -14.09 -2.12 -4.45
C ILE A 210 -14.46 -1.55 -5.81
N THR A 211 -14.65 -2.43 -6.82
CA THR A 211 -15.03 -2.04 -8.18
C THR A 211 -16.37 -1.30 -8.20
N PHE A 212 -17.40 -1.82 -7.52
CA PHE A 212 -18.71 -1.16 -7.50
C PHE A 212 -18.71 0.12 -6.67
N CYS A 213 -17.97 0.18 -5.56
CA CYS A 213 -17.74 1.44 -4.85
C CYS A 213 -17.10 2.47 -5.78
N ALA A 214 -15.98 2.11 -6.43
CA ALA A 214 -15.29 2.93 -7.41
C ALA A 214 -16.25 3.47 -8.48
N MET A 215 -17.03 2.59 -9.14
CA MET A 215 -17.98 2.99 -10.19
C MET A 215 -19.03 4.00 -9.72
N ASN A 216 -19.38 4.03 -8.43
CA ASN A 216 -20.30 5.00 -7.88
C ASN A 216 -19.61 6.27 -7.33
N THR A 217 -18.32 6.19 -6.99
CA THR A 217 -17.52 7.32 -6.51
C THR A 217 -16.90 8.14 -7.66
N TYR A 218 -16.50 7.53 -8.79
CA TYR A 218 -15.91 8.28 -9.89
C TYR A 218 -16.95 9.25 -10.50
N PRO A 219 -16.63 10.55 -10.62
CA PRO A 219 -17.60 11.56 -11.05
C PRO A 219 -18.13 11.30 -12.48
N SER A 220 -19.33 11.81 -12.77
CA SER A 220 -19.94 11.73 -14.10
C SER A 220 -19.18 12.63 -15.09
N PRO A 221 -18.91 12.18 -16.34
CA PRO A 221 -18.10 12.95 -17.26
C PRO A 221 -18.56 14.36 -17.60
N GLU A 222 -19.86 14.60 -17.49
CA GLU A 222 -20.52 15.85 -17.85
C GLU A 222 -20.19 17.02 -16.91
N ARG A 223 -19.78 16.75 -15.66
CA ARG A 223 -19.39 17.80 -14.71
C ARG A 223 -17.98 18.37 -14.96
N TRP A 224 -17.18 17.74 -15.82
CA TRP A 224 -15.77 18.09 -16.01
C TRP A 224 -15.49 19.17 -17.08
N ALA A 225 -16.52 19.91 -17.50
CA ALA A 225 -16.42 20.96 -18.52
C ALA A 225 -16.14 22.37 -17.95
N ARG A 226 -16.01 22.51 -16.62
CA ARG A 226 -15.74 23.80 -15.95
C ARG A 226 -14.76 23.66 -14.79
N LYS A 227 -14.25 24.79 -14.29
CA LYS A 227 -13.51 24.88 -13.03
C LYS A 227 -14.32 24.30 -11.86
N PHE A 228 -13.67 23.49 -11.03
CA PHE A 228 -14.27 22.97 -9.79
C PHE A 228 -14.16 24.00 -8.67
N THR A 229 -15.25 24.17 -7.93
CA THR A 229 -15.30 25.01 -6.73
C THR A 229 -15.17 24.15 -5.48
N VAL A 230 -14.83 24.76 -4.34
CA VAL A 230 -14.83 24.07 -3.03
C VAL A 230 -16.22 23.49 -2.71
N ASN A 231 -17.30 24.18 -3.12
CA ASN A 231 -18.67 23.68 -2.94
C ASN A 231 -18.94 22.41 -3.74
N ASP A 232 -18.36 22.28 -4.94
CA ASP A 232 -18.46 21.04 -5.73
C ASP A 232 -17.77 19.88 -5.02
N VAL A 233 -16.59 20.12 -4.42
CA VAL A 233 -15.88 19.12 -3.62
C VAL A 233 -16.70 18.69 -2.40
N LEU A 234 -17.30 19.65 -1.69
CA LEU A 234 -18.14 19.36 -0.52
C LEU A 234 -19.41 18.59 -0.89
N TYR A 235 -20.05 18.95 -2.01
CA TYR A 235 -21.22 18.23 -2.52
C TYR A 235 -20.85 16.80 -2.89
N ASP A 236 -19.77 16.63 -3.66
CA ASP A 236 -19.32 15.31 -4.09
C ASP A 236 -18.90 14.44 -2.90
N MET A 237 -18.25 15.03 -1.90
CA MET A 237 -17.93 14.35 -0.64
C MET A 237 -19.22 13.89 0.05
N ALA A 238 -20.20 14.76 0.23
CA ALA A 238 -21.45 14.41 0.91
C ALA A 238 -22.24 13.31 0.17
N ASP A 239 -22.26 13.35 -1.17
CA ASP A 239 -22.93 12.38 -2.02
C ASP A 239 -22.26 10.99 -1.97
N LYS A 240 -20.93 10.96 -1.91
CA LYS A 240 -20.13 9.73 -2.10
C LYS A 240 -19.58 9.12 -0.82
N ILE A 241 -19.64 9.82 0.32
CA ILE A 241 -19.09 9.38 1.61
C ILE A 241 -19.60 8.00 2.06
N ILE A 242 -20.80 7.60 1.64
CA ILE A 242 -21.38 6.29 1.99
C ILE A 242 -20.59 5.11 1.40
N PHE A 243 -19.87 5.32 0.29
CA PHE A 243 -19.05 4.28 -0.35
C PHE A 243 -17.67 4.13 0.32
N ALA A 244 -17.16 5.17 0.98
CA ALA A 244 -15.82 5.20 1.54
C ALA A 244 -15.55 4.12 2.61
N PRO A 245 -16.45 3.86 3.60
CA PRO A 245 -16.22 2.80 4.57
C PRO A 245 -16.19 1.41 3.92
N LEU A 246 -17.09 1.17 2.96
CA LEU A 246 -17.15 -0.11 2.24
C LEU A 246 -15.91 -0.31 1.38
N PHE A 247 -15.47 0.72 0.65
CA PHE A 247 -14.22 0.69 -0.11
C PHE A 247 -13.02 0.41 0.81
N GLY A 248 -12.86 1.18 1.89
CA GLY A 248 -11.73 1.06 2.81
C GLY A 248 -11.66 -0.29 3.51
N MET A 249 -12.80 -0.81 3.98
CA MET A 249 -12.87 -2.12 4.61
C MET A 249 -12.62 -3.26 3.61
N SER A 250 -13.18 -3.17 2.40
CA SER A 250 -12.91 -4.14 1.34
C SER A 250 -11.42 -4.15 0.96
N PHE A 251 -10.83 -2.96 0.81
CA PHE A 251 -9.42 -2.80 0.49
C PHE A 251 -8.54 -3.44 1.57
N PHE A 252 -8.74 -3.06 2.84
CA PHE A 252 -8.08 -3.68 4.00
C PHE A 252 -8.20 -5.21 3.97
N PHE A 253 -9.41 -5.72 3.78
CA PHE A 253 -9.70 -7.14 3.83
C PHE A 253 -9.02 -7.92 2.70
N ILE A 254 -8.89 -7.35 1.50
CA ILE A 254 -8.11 -7.96 0.42
C ILE A 254 -6.62 -7.97 0.79
N ILE A 255 -6.04 -6.81 1.04
CA ILE A 255 -4.58 -6.66 1.07
C ILE A 255 -3.92 -7.20 2.35
N LEU A 256 -4.63 -7.22 3.48
CA LEU A 256 -4.07 -7.54 4.79
C LEU A 256 -4.68 -8.79 5.42
N HIS A 257 -5.86 -9.24 4.98
CA HIS A 257 -6.47 -10.47 5.46
C HIS A 257 -6.43 -11.59 4.41
N SER A 258 -7.29 -11.55 3.39
CA SER A 258 -7.52 -12.69 2.49
C SER A 258 -6.29 -13.03 1.64
N VAL A 259 -5.63 -12.06 1.00
CA VAL A 259 -4.42 -12.33 0.20
C VAL A 259 -3.25 -12.76 1.09
N GLN A 260 -3.05 -12.14 2.26
CA GLN A 260 -1.96 -12.53 3.15
C GLN A 260 -2.17 -13.95 3.70
N ASN A 261 -3.41 -14.31 4.08
CA ASN A 261 -3.75 -15.66 4.51
C ASN A 261 -3.63 -16.67 3.36
N LEU A 262 -4.02 -16.31 2.14
CA LEU A 262 -3.86 -17.14 0.95
C LEU A 262 -2.39 -17.52 0.73
N PHE A 263 -1.50 -16.53 0.68
CA PHE A 263 -0.07 -16.77 0.53
C PHE A 263 0.53 -17.46 1.75
N ALA A 264 0.06 -17.15 2.97
CA ALA A 264 0.50 -17.83 4.18
C ALA A 264 0.17 -19.32 4.15
N GLU A 265 -1.04 -19.69 3.71
CA GLU A 265 -1.48 -21.07 3.63
C GLU A 265 -0.70 -21.85 2.56
N ILE A 266 -0.59 -21.31 1.34
CA ILE A 266 0.12 -21.97 0.23
C ILE A 266 1.61 -22.17 0.56
N LEU A 267 2.24 -21.21 1.24
CA LEU A 267 3.64 -21.32 1.66
C LEU A 267 3.83 -22.10 2.96
N GLN A 268 2.75 -22.48 3.65
CA GLN A 268 2.78 -23.05 5.00
C GLN A 268 3.47 -22.12 6.01
N PHE A 269 3.25 -20.82 5.91
CA PHE A 269 3.74 -19.81 6.86
C PHE A 269 2.81 -19.72 8.08
N GLY A 270 3.36 -19.91 9.27
CA GLY A 270 2.60 -20.07 10.51
C GLY A 270 2.24 -18.79 11.27
N ASP A 271 2.96 -17.67 11.10
CA ASP A 271 2.69 -16.44 11.87
C ASP A 271 1.74 -15.50 11.11
N ARG A 272 0.42 -15.71 11.26
CA ARG A 272 -0.58 -14.98 10.46
C ARG A 272 -1.07 -13.68 11.08
N LEU A 273 -0.33 -13.10 12.03
CA LEU A 273 -0.69 -11.81 12.62
C LEU A 273 -0.23 -10.64 11.76
N PHE A 274 -1.04 -10.30 10.77
CA PHE A 274 -0.76 -9.22 9.81
C PHE A 274 -1.25 -7.85 10.27
N TYR A 275 -2.17 -7.80 11.22
CA TYR A 275 -2.78 -6.59 11.79
C TYR A 275 -3.33 -6.90 13.19
N LEU A 276 -3.70 -5.84 13.92
CA LEU A 276 -4.33 -5.91 15.24
C LEU A 276 -5.73 -5.28 15.19
N ASP A 277 -6.39 -5.14 16.33
CA ASP A 277 -7.71 -4.55 16.55
C ASP A 277 -7.71 -3.02 16.33
N TRP A 278 -7.26 -2.58 15.16
CA TRP A 278 -7.10 -1.17 14.83
C TRP A 278 -8.42 -0.39 14.79
N TRP A 279 -9.54 -1.07 14.56
CA TRP A 279 -10.88 -0.48 14.55
C TRP A 279 -11.38 -0.05 15.94
N ASN A 280 -10.74 -0.52 17.01
CA ASN A 280 -11.04 -0.17 18.41
C ASN A 280 -10.08 0.91 18.95
N GLU A 281 -9.31 1.58 18.08
CA GLU A 281 -8.34 2.59 18.51
C GLU A 281 -8.89 4.01 18.35
N PRO A 282 -9.00 4.79 19.43
CA PRO A 282 -9.45 6.18 19.36
C PRO A 282 -8.34 7.14 18.89
N ASN A 283 -7.08 6.71 18.88
CA ASN A 283 -5.92 7.56 18.64
C ASN A 283 -5.24 7.21 17.31
N PHE A 284 -4.99 8.21 16.47
CA PHE A 284 -4.44 8.04 15.13
C PHE A 284 -3.10 7.29 15.08
N ASN A 285 -2.19 7.58 16.00
CA ASN A 285 -0.90 6.89 16.04
C ASN A 285 -1.04 5.42 16.41
N SER A 286 -1.88 5.09 17.40
CA SER A 286 -2.18 3.71 17.76
C SER A 286 -2.82 2.98 16.58
N TRP A 287 -3.80 3.62 15.91
CA TRP A 287 -4.44 3.13 14.70
C TRP A 287 -3.42 2.77 13.62
N LEU A 288 -2.51 3.71 13.26
CA LEU A 288 -1.45 3.49 12.26
C LEU A 288 -0.55 2.30 12.61
N THR A 289 -0.21 2.11 13.89
CA THR A 289 0.64 1.00 14.31
C THR A 289 -0.05 -0.37 14.30
N LYS A 290 -1.38 -0.39 14.38
CA LYS A 290 -2.19 -1.62 14.45
C LYS A 290 -2.71 -2.06 13.08
N TRP A 291 -3.00 -1.12 12.18
CA TRP A 291 -3.64 -1.39 10.89
C TRP A 291 -2.83 -2.35 9.99
N ASN A 292 -1.53 -2.11 9.85
CA ASN A 292 -0.64 -2.91 9.01
C ASN A 292 0.62 -3.27 9.80
N LYS A 293 0.57 -4.41 10.49
CA LYS A 293 1.70 -4.89 11.30
C LYS A 293 2.92 -5.20 10.45
N ILE A 294 2.73 -5.69 9.24
CA ILE A 294 3.82 -6.13 8.34
C ILE A 294 4.76 -4.95 8.04
N VAL A 295 4.20 -3.83 7.58
CA VAL A 295 4.96 -2.61 7.25
C VAL A 295 5.46 -1.91 8.52
N ARG A 296 4.62 -1.82 9.56
CA ARG A 296 5.02 -1.24 10.86
C ARG A 296 6.20 -1.95 11.47
N ASP A 297 6.25 -3.28 11.42
CA ASP A 297 7.40 -4.04 11.93
C ASP A 297 8.67 -3.68 11.14
N TRP A 298 8.59 -3.62 9.81
CA TRP A 298 9.74 -3.26 8.97
C TRP A 298 10.27 -1.86 9.29
N LEU A 299 9.37 -0.86 9.36
CA LEU A 299 9.72 0.52 9.72
C LEU A 299 10.34 0.57 11.12
N TYR A 300 9.83 -0.19 12.07
CA TYR A 300 10.39 -0.23 13.42
C TYR A 300 11.80 -0.84 13.45
N TYR A 301 11.99 -2.03 12.85
CA TYR A 301 13.23 -2.79 12.98
C TYR A 301 14.40 -2.24 12.17
N TYR A 302 14.11 -1.71 10.98
CA TYR A 302 15.13 -1.32 10.00
C TYR A 302 15.26 0.19 9.79
N VAL A 303 14.30 0.98 10.27
CA VAL A 303 14.36 2.45 10.16
C VAL A 303 14.44 3.07 11.55
N TYR A 304 13.39 2.93 12.37
CA TYR A 304 13.34 3.55 13.69
C TYR A 304 14.49 3.12 14.59
N ARG A 305 14.65 1.81 14.79
CA ARG A 305 15.64 1.25 15.71
C ARG A 305 17.06 1.52 15.22
N ASP A 306 17.32 1.25 13.94
CA ASP A 306 18.66 1.48 13.35
C ASP A 306 19.05 2.96 13.38
N PHE A 307 18.11 3.88 13.11
CA PHE A 307 18.37 5.31 13.23
C PHE A 307 18.68 5.70 14.69
N LYS A 308 17.89 5.20 15.64
CA LYS A 308 18.08 5.49 17.06
C LYS A 308 19.42 4.96 17.60
N GLU A 309 19.78 3.74 17.23
CA GLU A 309 20.98 3.05 17.72
C GLU A 309 22.27 3.50 17.02
N HIS A 310 22.21 3.93 15.75
CA HIS A 310 23.40 4.18 14.94
C HIS A 310 23.56 5.60 14.41
N VAL A 311 22.52 6.44 14.43
CA VAL A 311 22.57 7.81 13.89
C VAL A 311 22.40 8.84 15.01
N CYS A 312 21.29 8.79 15.74
CA CYS A 312 21.00 9.74 16.80
C CYS A 312 20.04 9.16 17.83
N ASP A 313 20.40 9.17 19.11
CA ASP A 313 19.54 8.74 20.22
C ASP A 313 18.49 9.81 20.58
N ASN A 314 17.72 10.25 19.59
CA ASN A 314 16.61 11.17 19.77
C ASN A 314 15.31 10.53 19.26
N VAL A 315 14.39 10.28 20.20
CA VAL A 315 13.11 9.61 19.93
C VAL A 315 12.24 10.40 18.95
N LEU A 316 12.19 11.73 19.08
CA LEU A 316 11.39 12.58 18.20
C LEU A 316 11.95 12.55 16.78
N LEU A 317 13.27 12.70 16.62
CA LEU A 317 13.91 12.67 15.31
C LEU A 317 13.73 11.31 14.63
N ALA A 318 13.91 10.21 15.37
CA ALA A 318 13.70 8.86 14.84
C ALA A 318 12.23 8.63 14.39
N ARG A 319 11.25 9.17 15.13
CA ARG A 319 9.83 9.12 14.72
C ARG A 319 9.58 9.96 13.47
N LEU A 320 10.12 11.18 13.41
CA LEU A 320 10.00 12.05 12.25
C LEU A 320 10.57 11.40 10.99
N VAL A 321 11.73 10.75 11.07
CA VAL A 321 12.33 10.03 9.93
C VAL A 321 11.42 8.92 9.42
N VAL A 322 10.83 8.12 10.32
CA VAL A 322 9.89 7.05 9.95
C VAL A 322 8.66 7.63 9.25
N PHE A 323 8.10 8.71 9.78
CA PHE A 323 6.93 9.36 9.20
C PHE A 323 7.24 9.98 7.83
N LEU A 324 8.34 10.73 7.71
CA LEU A 324 8.77 11.31 6.43
C LEU A 324 8.99 10.24 5.37
N LEU A 325 9.66 9.13 5.73
CA LEU A 325 9.86 8.01 4.81
C LEU A 325 8.53 7.37 4.40
N SER A 326 7.68 7.04 5.38
CA SER A 326 6.41 6.36 5.12
C SER A 326 5.50 7.24 4.25
N PHE A 327 5.24 8.49 4.66
CA PHE A 327 4.33 9.37 3.95
C PHE A 327 4.90 9.83 2.61
N GLY A 328 6.22 10.03 2.50
CA GLY A 328 6.87 10.32 1.22
C GLY A 328 6.69 9.20 0.19
N VAL A 329 6.76 7.93 0.63
CA VAL A 329 6.51 6.78 -0.26
C VAL A 329 5.03 6.68 -0.67
N HIS A 330 4.09 6.91 0.24
CA HIS A 330 2.66 6.93 -0.10
C HIS A 330 2.36 8.05 -1.11
N GLU A 331 2.92 9.23 -0.90
CA GLU A 331 2.76 10.36 -1.83
C GLU A 331 3.42 10.08 -3.18
N TRP A 332 4.57 9.39 -3.21
CA TRP A 332 5.20 8.97 -4.46
C TRP A 332 4.33 8.00 -5.26
N VAL A 333 3.62 7.08 -4.59
CA VAL A 333 2.64 6.21 -5.26
C VAL A 333 1.52 7.05 -5.88
N MET A 334 0.97 8.01 -5.13
CA MET A 334 -0.07 8.89 -5.65
C MET A 334 0.42 9.78 -6.79
N PHE A 335 1.64 10.32 -6.71
CA PHE A 335 2.30 11.02 -7.80
C PHE A 335 2.40 10.17 -9.08
N CYS A 336 2.70 8.88 -8.94
CA CYS A 336 2.70 7.97 -10.09
C CYS A 336 1.30 7.74 -10.65
N CYS A 337 0.26 7.70 -9.79
CA CYS A 337 -1.13 7.54 -10.22
C CYS A 337 -1.66 8.76 -10.98
N ILE A 338 -1.38 9.97 -10.48
CA ILE A 338 -1.93 11.20 -11.06
C ILE A 338 -1.05 11.82 -12.16
N GLY A 339 0.26 11.51 -12.17
CA GLY A 339 1.22 12.04 -13.16
C GLY A 339 1.80 13.42 -12.82
N GLY A 340 1.45 14.01 -11.67
CA GLY A 340 1.88 15.31 -11.17
C GLY A 340 2.03 15.33 -9.64
N ILE A 341 2.51 16.45 -9.08
CA ILE A 341 2.73 16.60 -7.65
C ILE A 341 1.46 17.17 -7.01
N PHE A 342 0.88 16.46 -6.04
CA PHE A 342 -0.25 16.95 -5.25
C PHE A 342 -0.22 16.34 -3.84
N PRO A 343 0.48 16.99 -2.88
CA PRO A 343 0.95 16.35 -1.64
C PRO A 343 -0.14 16.16 -0.56
N TYR A 344 -1.36 15.76 -0.93
CA TYR A 344 -2.50 15.66 -0.02
C TYR A 344 -2.26 14.63 1.11
N LEU A 345 -1.82 13.40 0.79
CA LEU A 345 -1.55 12.39 1.81
C LEU A 345 -0.42 12.85 2.72
N PHE A 346 0.67 13.33 2.14
CA PHE A 346 1.83 13.81 2.90
C PHE A 346 1.45 14.91 3.91
N LEU A 347 0.70 15.92 3.46
CA LEU A 347 0.25 17.01 4.34
C LEU A 347 -0.73 16.53 5.39
N THR A 348 -1.75 15.76 5.01
CA THR A 348 -2.74 15.23 5.94
C THR A 348 -2.08 14.38 7.01
N PHE A 349 -1.17 13.49 6.64
CA PHE A 349 -0.48 12.65 7.60
C PHE A 349 0.46 13.43 8.52
N ILE A 350 1.18 14.45 8.05
CA ILE A 350 2.02 15.27 8.93
C ILE A 350 1.18 16.11 9.90
N VAL A 351 0.16 16.78 9.37
CA VAL A 351 -0.72 17.68 10.12
C VAL A 351 -1.60 16.92 11.11
N MET A 352 -1.96 15.67 10.84
CA MET A 352 -2.70 14.83 11.78
C MET A 352 -1.76 14.08 12.73
N SER A 353 -0.69 13.43 12.24
CA SER A 353 0.14 12.56 13.09
C SER A 353 0.89 13.32 14.17
N LEU A 354 1.40 14.53 13.88
CA LEU A 354 2.24 15.27 14.82
C LEU A 354 1.40 15.89 15.96
N PRO A 355 0.37 16.70 15.72
CA PRO A 355 -0.44 17.28 16.79
C PRO A 355 -1.24 16.20 17.54
N LEU A 356 -1.86 15.24 16.83
CA LEU A 356 -2.62 14.16 17.46
C LEU A 356 -1.74 13.13 18.18
N SER A 357 -0.40 13.22 18.06
CA SER A 357 0.49 12.46 18.95
C SER A 357 0.54 13.00 20.36
N TYR A 358 0.21 14.29 20.54
CA TYR A 358 0.19 14.96 21.84
C TYR A 358 -1.20 14.95 22.48
N PHE A 359 -2.26 14.83 21.69
CA PHE A 359 -3.64 14.74 22.18
C PHE A 359 -4.11 13.28 22.16
N GLN A 360 -4.17 12.66 23.34
CA GLN A 360 -4.72 11.31 23.48
C GLN A 360 -6.18 11.36 23.92
N LEU A 361 -7.05 10.82 23.07
CA LEU A 361 -8.44 10.61 23.40
C LEU A 361 -8.59 9.40 24.35
N PRO A 362 -9.52 9.46 25.32
CA PRO A 362 -9.81 8.34 26.20
C PRO A 362 -10.34 7.15 25.40
N LYS A 363 -10.09 5.92 25.87
CA LYS A 363 -10.61 4.72 25.24
C LYS A 363 -12.08 4.51 25.61
N ASN A 364 -12.97 5.01 24.77
CA ASN A 364 -14.41 4.80 24.85
C ASN A 364 -15.02 4.81 23.44
N ILE A 365 -16.28 4.37 23.36
CA ILE A 365 -17.00 4.25 22.09
C ILE A 365 -17.11 5.57 21.32
N ILE A 366 -17.24 6.71 22.02
CA ILE A 366 -17.37 8.02 21.37
C ILE A 366 -16.07 8.37 20.66
N SER A 367 -14.94 8.23 21.34
CA SER A 367 -13.62 8.50 20.77
C SER A 367 -13.26 7.54 19.63
N GLU A 368 -13.68 6.27 19.72
CA GLU A 368 -13.54 5.30 18.63
C GLU A 368 -14.37 5.72 17.39
N VAL A 369 -15.63 6.12 17.60
CA VAL A 369 -16.49 6.62 16.51
C VAL A 369 -15.94 7.91 15.89
N VAL A 370 -15.43 8.84 16.70
CA VAL A 370 -14.79 10.07 16.19
C VAL A 370 -13.60 9.73 15.29
N MET A 371 -12.75 8.77 15.70
CA MET A 371 -11.62 8.33 14.89
C MET A 371 -12.07 7.74 13.55
N TRP A 372 -13.15 6.95 13.54
CA TRP A 372 -13.75 6.44 12.31
C TRP A 372 -14.24 7.55 11.38
N VAL A 373 -15.00 8.51 11.91
CA VAL A 373 -15.50 9.66 11.12
C VAL A 373 -14.35 10.45 10.51
N VAL A 374 -13.29 10.73 11.30
CA VAL A 374 -12.10 11.43 10.81
C VAL A 374 -11.41 10.64 9.69
N ALA A 375 -11.22 9.33 9.86
CA ALA A 375 -10.59 8.49 8.85
C ALA A 375 -11.40 8.44 7.54
N ILE A 376 -12.73 8.32 7.64
CA ILE A 376 -13.64 8.28 6.49
C ILE A 376 -13.59 9.60 5.72
N VAL A 377 -13.70 10.74 6.42
CA VAL A 377 -13.67 12.07 5.80
C VAL A 377 -12.33 12.31 5.10
N ILE A 378 -11.21 11.97 5.75
CA ILE A 378 -9.87 12.09 5.14
C ILE A 378 -9.77 11.23 3.88
N ALA A 379 -10.17 9.96 3.96
CA ALA A 379 -10.08 9.06 2.81
C ALA A 379 -10.94 9.54 1.64
N GLU A 380 -12.17 10.00 1.91
CA GLU A 380 -13.11 10.46 0.88
C GLU A 380 -12.66 11.77 0.24
N VAL A 381 -12.25 12.76 1.04
CA VAL A 381 -11.70 14.01 0.51
C VAL A 381 -10.50 13.70 -0.38
N GLY A 382 -9.57 12.87 0.10
CA GLY A 382 -8.42 12.42 -0.68
C GLY A 382 -8.80 11.79 -2.00
N ALA A 383 -9.73 10.83 -1.99
CA ALA A 383 -10.19 10.15 -3.21
C ALA A 383 -10.73 11.15 -4.24
N ILE A 384 -11.57 12.11 -3.82
CA ILE A 384 -12.12 13.13 -4.71
C ILE A 384 -11.02 14.05 -5.25
N VAL A 385 -10.20 14.63 -4.38
CA VAL A 385 -9.21 15.63 -4.82
C VAL A 385 -8.14 15.02 -5.73
N TYR A 386 -7.72 13.77 -5.49
CA TYR A 386 -6.78 13.08 -6.39
C TYR A 386 -7.41 12.78 -7.76
N VAL A 387 -8.70 12.41 -7.81
CA VAL A 387 -9.40 12.16 -9.07
C VAL A 387 -9.58 13.45 -9.87
N LEU A 388 -9.97 14.54 -9.22
CA LEU A 388 -10.11 15.86 -9.86
C LEU A 388 -8.77 16.37 -10.38
N GLU A 389 -7.70 16.19 -9.61
CA GLU A 389 -6.36 16.59 -10.02
C GLU A 389 -5.86 15.77 -11.21
N TRP A 390 -6.04 14.43 -11.16
CA TRP A 390 -5.70 13.54 -12.28
C TRP A 390 -6.46 13.90 -13.56
N ASP A 391 -7.77 14.15 -13.48
CA ASP A 391 -8.58 14.53 -14.64
C ASP A 391 -8.10 15.87 -15.24
N THR A 392 -7.81 16.85 -14.38
CA THR A 392 -7.33 18.16 -14.79
C THR A 392 -5.94 18.09 -15.46
N LEU A 393 -5.03 17.28 -14.93
CA LEU A 393 -3.70 17.05 -15.50
C LEU A 393 -3.76 16.26 -16.80
N SER A 394 -4.69 15.31 -16.92
CA SER A 394 -4.88 14.52 -18.13
C SER A 394 -5.37 15.37 -19.30
N LYS A 395 -6.24 16.35 -19.03
CA LYS A 395 -6.78 17.27 -20.05
C LYS A 395 -5.83 18.42 -20.39
N ASN A 396 -5.15 18.94 -19.38
CA ASN A 396 -4.26 20.09 -19.52
C ASN A 396 -2.88 19.75 -18.95
N PRO A 397 -2.03 18.99 -19.66
CA PRO A 397 -0.70 18.65 -19.16
C PRO A 397 0.16 19.88 -18.85
N LEU A 398 1.00 19.80 -17.82
CA LEU A 398 1.96 20.86 -17.49
C LEU A 398 3.11 20.87 -18.51
N ILE A 399 3.28 21.99 -19.21
CA ILE A 399 4.41 22.22 -20.12
C ILE A 399 5.31 23.28 -19.48
N ASN A 400 6.51 22.87 -19.04
CA ASN A 400 7.48 23.73 -18.35
C ASN A 400 6.87 24.55 -17.18
N PRO A 401 6.23 23.89 -16.20
CA PRO A 401 5.55 24.60 -15.12
C PRO A 401 6.55 25.36 -14.25
N THR A 402 6.11 26.51 -13.76
CA THR A 402 6.76 27.15 -12.62
C THR A 402 6.67 26.26 -11.38
N LEU A 403 7.49 26.54 -10.37
CA LEU A 403 7.43 25.81 -9.10
C LEU A 403 6.04 25.94 -8.47
N TRP A 404 5.42 27.12 -8.52
CA TRP A 404 4.06 27.32 -8.02
C TRP A 404 3.02 26.45 -8.75
N GLU A 405 3.03 26.45 -10.08
CA GLU A 405 2.10 25.65 -10.89
C GLU A 405 2.27 24.13 -10.70
N SER A 406 3.45 23.71 -10.24
CA SER A 406 3.73 22.30 -9.93
C SER A 406 3.13 21.84 -8.60
N PHE A 407 2.85 22.76 -7.67
CA PHE A 407 2.30 22.45 -6.34
C PHE A 407 0.87 22.94 -6.12
N ALA A 408 0.42 23.93 -6.89
CA ALA A 408 -0.91 24.50 -6.76
C ALA A 408 -1.98 23.48 -7.22
N PRO A 409 -3.09 23.31 -6.48
CA PRO A 409 -4.19 22.44 -6.88
C PRO A 409 -4.76 22.90 -8.22
N ARG A 410 -4.62 22.08 -9.25
CA ARG A 410 -4.99 22.43 -10.61
C ARG A 410 -6.48 22.41 -10.83
N PHE A 411 -7.20 21.50 -10.18
CA PHE A 411 -8.66 21.45 -10.28
C PHE A 411 -9.35 22.76 -9.82
N LEU A 412 -8.68 23.57 -8.97
CA LEU A 412 -9.15 24.89 -8.54
C LEU A 412 -8.66 26.05 -9.43
N THR A 413 -7.52 25.88 -10.09
CA THR A 413 -6.79 26.99 -10.73
C THR A 413 -6.85 26.96 -12.25
N ALA A 414 -6.89 25.78 -12.87
CA ALA A 414 -6.87 25.60 -14.31
C ALA A 414 -8.23 25.90 -14.94
N ASP A 415 -8.25 26.71 -16.01
CA ASP A 415 -9.45 26.85 -16.85
C ASP A 415 -9.64 25.57 -17.66
N CYS A 416 -10.57 24.70 -17.22
CA CYS A 416 -11.04 23.55 -17.99
C CYS A 416 -11.92 24.02 -19.17
N ALA A 417 -11.43 24.94 -19.99
CA ALA A 417 -12.05 25.19 -21.28
C ALA A 417 -11.73 23.97 -22.16
N LEU A 418 -12.77 23.17 -22.46
CA LEU A 418 -12.71 22.20 -23.55
C LEU A 418 -12.20 22.92 -24.80
N LYS A 419 -10.94 22.69 -25.18
CA LYS A 419 -10.51 22.94 -26.55
C LYS A 419 -11.19 21.85 -27.39
N PHE A 420 -12.38 22.17 -27.88
CA PHE A 420 -13.07 21.39 -28.90
C PHE A 420 -12.25 21.33 -30.18
#